data_AF-A0A3D8RL55-F1
#
_entry.id   AF-A0A3D8RL55-F1
#
_cell.length_a   1.000
_cell.length_b   1.000
_cell.length_c   1.000
_cell.angle_alpha   90.00
_cell.angle_beta   90.00
_cell.angle_gamma   90.00
#
_symmetry.space_group_name_H-M   'P 1'
#
loop_
_entity.id
_entity.type
_entity.pdbx_description
1 polymer ?
#
loop_
_entity_poly.entity_id
_entity_poly.type
_entity_poly.pdbx_seq_one_letter_code
_entity_poly.pdbx_strand_id
1 'polypeptide(L)'
;MVISELDAEYQELKKPADHVLEELGRDVDLEKLKKLLDVSKQVSAFRQKVKLVRTALHTLLDADDDMAAMYLSEKAAGNPRAEANHEEVEMLLENYYDASGEIVERSDKLLSDVEYTHDSVRSILDSHRNAIMMLEVHFSVAMLSIATGTYVAGLYGMNLINGLEEAEHGFSFITSCSTVGILGVGLWGLLKLRRIKRIYNFPGMRHRRERVKRTAATDAVE
;
A
#
# COMPACT_ATOMS: atom_id res chain seq x y z
N MET A 1 7.05 -3.87 -36.47
CA MET A 1 5.58 -3.69 -36.38
C MET A 1 5.06 -4.13 -35.02
N VAL A 2 5.33 -5.35 -34.54
CA VAL A 2 4.88 -5.82 -33.22
C VAL A 2 5.53 -5.03 -32.07
N ILE A 3 6.85 -4.83 -32.06
CA ILE A 3 7.51 -4.04 -31.00
C ILE A 3 7.03 -2.58 -30.97
N SER A 4 6.84 -1.96 -32.13
CA SER A 4 6.29 -0.59 -32.20
C SER A 4 4.84 -0.51 -31.71
N GLU A 5 4.05 -1.57 -31.92
CA GLU A 5 2.68 -1.68 -31.39
C GLU A 5 2.70 -1.88 -29.87
N LEU A 6 3.58 -2.74 -29.35
CA LEU A 6 3.76 -2.91 -27.91
C LEU A 6 4.26 -1.63 -27.23
N ASP A 7 5.17 -0.89 -27.86
CA ASP A 7 5.63 0.39 -27.32
C ASP A 7 4.50 1.43 -27.33
N ALA A 8 3.70 1.49 -28.39
CA ALA A 8 2.53 2.37 -28.45
C ALA A 8 1.50 2.04 -27.35
N GLU A 9 1.15 0.75 -27.19
CA GLU A 9 0.24 0.27 -26.15
C GLU A 9 0.80 0.57 -24.74
N TYR A 10 2.11 0.41 -24.52
CA TYR A 10 2.76 0.82 -23.26
C TYR A 10 2.59 2.32 -23.00
N GLN A 11 2.82 3.19 -24.00
CA GLN A 11 2.66 4.63 -23.84
C GLN A 11 1.20 5.04 -23.58
N GLU A 12 0.24 4.32 -24.14
CA GLU A 12 -1.19 4.53 -23.87
C GLU A 12 -1.55 4.19 -22.43
N LEU A 13 -0.93 3.16 -21.84
CA LEU A 13 -1.13 2.79 -20.42
C LEU A 13 -0.35 3.68 -19.45
N LYS A 14 0.83 4.16 -19.85
CA LYS A 14 1.69 4.99 -18.99
C LYS A 14 1.07 6.35 -18.69
N LYS A 15 0.48 7.01 -19.68
CA LYS A 15 -0.12 8.34 -19.53
C LYS A 15 -1.18 8.42 -18.41
N PRO A 16 -2.22 7.55 -18.39
CA PRO A 16 -3.19 7.57 -17.31
C PRO A 16 -2.58 7.15 -15.96
N ALA A 17 -1.59 6.25 -15.95
CA ALA A 17 -0.89 5.88 -14.73
C ALA A 17 -0.17 7.08 -14.10
N ASP A 18 0.68 7.78 -14.86
CA ASP A 18 1.40 8.96 -14.39
C ASP A 18 0.44 10.04 -13.90
N HIS A 19 -0.64 10.28 -14.67
CA HIS A 19 -1.64 11.30 -14.33
C HIS A 19 -2.33 10.99 -13.00
N VAL A 20 -2.79 9.75 -12.81
CA VAL A 20 -3.44 9.34 -11.56
C VAL A 20 -2.45 9.39 -10.39
N LEU A 21 -1.20 8.98 -10.59
CA LEU A 21 -0.16 9.09 -9.56
C LEU A 21 0.09 10.55 -9.12
N GLU A 22 0.16 11.48 -10.08
CA GLU A 22 0.30 12.91 -9.79
C GLU A 22 -0.93 13.46 -9.02
N GLU A 23 -2.14 13.05 -9.41
CA GLU A 23 -3.37 13.45 -8.75
C GLU A 23 -3.49 12.93 -7.31
N LEU A 24 -3.10 11.68 -7.03
CA LEU A 24 -3.06 11.14 -5.67
C LEU A 24 -1.98 11.82 -4.81
N GLY A 25 -0.90 12.29 -5.42
CA GLY A 25 0.14 13.05 -4.74
C GLY A 25 -0.35 14.39 -4.18
N ARG A 26 -1.39 14.99 -4.77
CA ARG A 26 -2.01 16.24 -4.30
C ARG A 26 -3.07 16.00 -3.24
N ASP A 27 -3.99 15.08 -3.51
CA ASP A 27 -5.10 14.77 -2.62
C ASP A 27 -5.56 13.32 -2.81
N VAL A 28 -5.81 12.66 -1.68
CA VAL A 28 -6.24 11.27 -1.63
C VAL A 28 -7.76 11.19 -1.73
N ASP A 29 -8.24 10.52 -2.77
CA ASP A 29 -9.67 10.26 -2.98
C ASP A 29 -9.92 8.80 -3.40
N LEU A 30 -11.06 8.25 -2.99
CA LEU A 30 -11.53 6.91 -3.33
C LEU A 30 -11.70 6.72 -4.83
N GLU A 31 -12.18 7.74 -5.56
CA GLU A 31 -12.34 7.63 -7.02
C GLU A 31 -10.98 7.44 -7.70
N LYS A 32 -9.98 8.23 -7.28
CA LYS A 32 -8.62 8.14 -7.80
C LYS A 32 -7.95 6.81 -7.46
N LEU A 33 -8.16 6.29 -6.24
CA LEU A 33 -7.70 4.95 -5.85
C LEU A 33 -8.31 3.84 -6.71
N LYS A 34 -9.59 3.94 -7.09
CA LYS A 34 -10.22 2.99 -8.02
C LYS A 34 -9.61 3.07 -9.42
N LYS A 35 -9.39 4.30 -9.94
CA LYS A 35 -8.70 4.49 -11.23
C LYS A 35 -7.29 3.89 -11.20
N LEU A 36 -6.55 4.10 -10.12
CA LEU A 36 -5.22 3.55 -9.93
C LEU A 36 -5.22 2.01 -9.91
N LEU A 37 -6.22 1.39 -9.28
CA LEU A 37 -6.42 -0.06 -9.31
C LEU A 37 -6.73 -0.59 -10.71
N ASP A 38 -7.57 0.10 -11.48
CA ASP A 38 -7.89 -0.33 -12.84
C ASP A 38 -6.69 -0.18 -13.79
N VAL A 39 -5.90 0.88 -13.64
CA VAL A 39 -4.63 1.04 -14.36
C VAL A 39 -3.64 -0.07 -13.98
N SER A 40 -3.50 -0.40 -12.69
CA SER A 40 -2.65 -1.51 -12.22
C SER A 40 -3.01 -2.84 -12.92
N LYS A 41 -4.30 -3.17 -13.01
CA LYS A 41 -4.76 -4.38 -13.71
C LYS A 41 -4.39 -4.36 -15.19
N GLN A 42 -4.57 -3.23 -15.87
CA GLN A 42 -4.25 -3.08 -17.29
C GLN A 42 -2.73 -3.22 -17.53
N VAL A 43 -1.90 -2.55 -16.73
CA VAL A 43 -0.43 -2.65 -16.81
C VAL A 43 0.03 -4.09 -16.52
N SER A 44 -0.56 -4.76 -15.53
CA SER A 44 -0.23 -6.17 -15.23
C SER A 44 -0.59 -7.12 -16.39
N ALA A 45 -1.77 -6.92 -17.01
CA ALA A 45 -2.19 -7.72 -18.16
C ALA A 45 -1.29 -7.47 -19.38
N PHE A 46 -0.95 -6.21 -19.66
CA PHE A 46 -0.01 -5.83 -20.70
C PHE A 46 1.37 -6.44 -20.47
N ARG A 47 1.92 -6.31 -19.25
CA ARG A 47 3.20 -6.94 -18.89
C ARG A 47 3.18 -8.44 -19.16
N GLN A 48 2.11 -9.15 -18.78
CA GLN A 48 2.00 -10.59 -19.03
C GLN A 48 1.99 -10.89 -20.54
N LYS A 49 1.26 -10.10 -21.34
CA LYS A 49 1.26 -10.20 -22.81
C LYS A 49 2.68 -10.06 -23.38
N VAL A 50 3.44 -9.04 -22.97
CA VAL A 50 4.82 -8.84 -23.45
C VAL A 50 5.74 -9.98 -22.99
N LYS A 51 5.59 -10.47 -21.75
CA LYS A 51 6.35 -11.64 -21.25
C LYS A 51 6.11 -12.89 -22.10
N LEU A 52 4.87 -13.12 -22.55
CA LEU A 52 4.55 -14.23 -23.46
C LEU A 52 5.21 -14.06 -24.83
N VAL A 53 5.17 -12.85 -25.41
CA VAL A 53 5.87 -12.56 -26.67
C VAL A 53 7.37 -12.81 -26.54
N ARG A 54 7.98 -12.30 -25.46
CA ARG A 54 9.40 -12.53 -25.18
C ARG A 54 9.73 -14.02 -25.02
N THR A 55 8.87 -14.78 -24.34
CA THR A 55 9.06 -16.22 -24.18
C THR A 55 9.00 -16.94 -25.52
N ALA A 56 8.07 -16.56 -26.40
CA ALA A 56 8.01 -17.14 -27.75
C ALA A 56 9.26 -16.81 -28.58
N LEU A 57 9.79 -15.58 -28.48
CA LEU A 57 11.04 -15.19 -29.13
C LEU A 57 12.23 -16.00 -28.60
N HIS A 58 12.32 -16.19 -27.29
CA HIS A 58 13.34 -17.04 -26.66
C HIS A 58 13.26 -18.49 -27.16
N THR A 59 12.06 -19.06 -27.24
CA THR A 59 11.88 -20.43 -27.74
C THR A 59 12.33 -20.58 -29.19
N LEU A 60 12.13 -19.56 -30.04
CA LEU A 60 12.62 -19.57 -31.42
C LEU A 60 14.15 -19.42 -31.50
N LEU A 61 14.74 -18.59 -30.63
CA LEU A 61 16.19 -18.41 -30.55
C LEU A 61 16.92 -19.67 -30.06
N ASP A 62 16.27 -20.52 -29.26
CA ASP A 62 16.86 -21.79 -28.79
C ASP A 62 16.83 -22.92 -29.83
N ALA A 63 16.12 -22.73 -30.95
CA ALA A 63 15.83 -23.77 -31.95
C ALA A 63 16.49 -23.46 -33.30
N ASP A 64 17.77 -23.82 -33.44
CA ASP A 64 18.59 -23.62 -34.64
C ASP A 64 17.94 -24.18 -35.92
N ASP A 65 17.27 -25.33 -35.82
CA ASP A 65 16.55 -25.98 -36.91
C ASP A 65 15.34 -25.17 -37.38
N ASP A 66 14.57 -24.60 -36.44
CA ASP A 66 13.46 -23.69 -36.74
C ASP A 66 13.97 -22.39 -37.40
N MET A 67 15.08 -21.83 -36.91
CA MET A 67 15.69 -20.62 -37.49
C MET A 67 16.21 -20.86 -38.92
N ALA A 68 16.89 -21.97 -39.15
CA ALA A 68 17.33 -22.36 -40.49
C ALA A 68 16.13 -22.60 -41.44
N ALA A 69 15.02 -23.13 -40.91
CA ALA A 69 13.80 -23.35 -41.68
C ALA A 69 13.08 -22.05 -42.09
N MET A 70 13.41 -20.89 -41.49
CA MET A 70 12.82 -19.59 -41.85
C MET A 70 13.31 -19.05 -43.20
N TYR A 71 14.38 -19.60 -43.78
CA TYR A 71 14.89 -19.26 -45.11
C TYR A 71 14.03 -19.87 -46.24
N LEU A 72 12.75 -19.46 -46.28
CA LEU A 72 11.74 -20.03 -47.17
C LEU A 72 12.06 -19.88 -48.66
N SER A 73 12.68 -18.77 -49.06
CA SER A 73 13.08 -18.51 -50.45
C SER A 73 14.14 -19.49 -50.95
N GLU A 74 15.15 -19.79 -50.14
CA GLU A 74 16.22 -20.74 -50.49
C GLU A 74 15.72 -22.18 -50.45
N LYS A 75 14.86 -22.50 -49.47
CA LYS A 75 14.16 -23.78 -49.39
C LYS A 75 13.28 -24.03 -50.62
N ALA A 76 12.57 -23.02 -51.12
CA ALA A 76 11.77 -23.11 -52.34
C ALA A 76 12.64 -23.26 -53.60
N ALA A 77 13.87 -22.74 -53.60
CA ALA A 77 14.85 -22.92 -54.67
C ALA A 77 15.56 -24.29 -54.64
N GLY A 78 15.24 -25.16 -53.68
CA GLY A 78 15.84 -26.50 -53.54
C GLY A 78 17.19 -26.51 -52.83
N ASN A 79 17.61 -25.39 -52.24
CA ASN A 79 18.86 -25.25 -51.50
C ASN A 79 18.57 -24.95 -50.01
N PRO A 80 18.16 -25.96 -49.21
CA PRO A 80 17.96 -25.74 -47.78
C PRO A 80 19.30 -25.39 -47.11
N ARG A 81 19.28 -24.38 -46.24
CA ARG A 81 20.45 -24.05 -45.40
C ARG A 81 20.71 -25.17 -44.39
N ALA A 82 21.98 -25.36 -44.06
CA ALA A 82 22.37 -26.17 -42.91
C ALA A 82 21.90 -25.48 -41.62
N GLU A 83 21.60 -26.27 -40.58
CA GLU A 83 21.14 -25.77 -39.29
C GLU A 83 22.10 -24.69 -38.75
N ALA A 84 23.41 -24.87 -38.85
CA ALA A 84 24.40 -23.88 -38.40
C ALA A 84 24.47 -22.55 -39.21
N ASN A 85 23.60 -22.31 -40.20
CA ASN A 85 23.65 -21.12 -41.07
C ASN A 85 22.41 -20.23 -40.91
N HIS A 86 22.12 -19.82 -39.66
CA HIS A 86 20.99 -18.96 -39.28
C HIS A 86 21.37 -17.58 -38.70
N GLU A 87 22.65 -17.19 -38.72
CA GLU A 87 23.20 -15.96 -38.11
C GLU A 87 22.37 -14.69 -38.37
N GLU A 88 21.89 -14.47 -39.60
CA GLU A 88 21.16 -13.24 -39.93
C GLU A 88 19.78 -13.20 -39.27
N VAL A 89 19.09 -14.35 -39.19
CA VAL A 89 17.79 -14.46 -38.52
C VAL A 89 17.97 -14.35 -37.01
N GLU A 90 19.00 -15.00 -36.47
CA GLU A 90 19.37 -14.93 -35.06
C GLU A 90 19.59 -13.49 -34.61
N MET A 91 20.47 -12.71 -35.27
CA MET A 91 20.69 -11.30 -34.96
C MET A 91 19.40 -10.45 -35.00
N LEU A 92 18.49 -10.73 -35.95
CA LEU A 92 17.21 -10.03 -36.02
C LEU A 92 16.30 -10.39 -34.85
N LEU A 93 16.20 -11.67 -34.51
CA LEU A 93 15.39 -12.17 -33.40
C LEU A 93 15.93 -11.72 -32.04
N GLU A 94 17.25 -11.68 -31.85
CA GLU A 94 17.90 -11.14 -30.65
C GLU A 94 17.53 -9.68 -30.42
N ASN A 95 17.61 -8.84 -31.45
CA ASN A 95 17.21 -7.44 -31.35
C ASN A 95 15.74 -7.29 -30.93
N TYR A 96 14.84 -8.12 -31.48
CA TYR A 96 13.44 -8.12 -31.05
C TYR A 96 13.25 -8.65 -29.63
N TYR A 97 14.02 -9.66 -29.23
CA TYR A 97 14.01 -10.23 -27.88
C TYR A 97 14.46 -9.18 -26.86
N ASP A 98 15.56 -8.47 -27.11
CA ASP A 98 16.06 -7.40 -26.26
C ASP A 98 15.08 -6.23 -26.15
N ALA A 99 14.53 -5.77 -27.28
CA ALA A 99 13.53 -4.70 -27.29
C ALA A 99 12.27 -5.09 -26.50
N SER A 100 11.82 -6.35 -26.60
CA SER A 100 10.70 -6.85 -25.79
C SER A 100 11.06 -6.91 -24.31
N GLY A 101 12.32 -7.25 -23.97
CA GLY A 101 12.84 -7.26 -22.62
C GLY A 101 12.80 -5.88 -21.96
N GLU A 102 13.20 -4.85 -22.70
CA GLU A 102 13.14 -3.46 -22.25
C GLU A 102 11.69 -3.03 -21.94
N ILE A 103 10.73 -3.39 -22.79
CA ILE A 103 9.31 -3.10 -22.55
C ILE A 103 8.79 -3.81 -21.30
N VAL A 104 9.20 -5.07 -21.06
CA VAL A 104 8.87 -5.80 -19.84
C VAL A 104 9.40 -5.06 -18.60
N GLU A 105 10.67 -4.65 -18.62
CA GLU A 105 11.29 -3.93 -17.50
C GLU A 105 10.58 -2.59 -17.22
N ARG A 106 10.30 -1.82 -18.27
CA ARG A 106 9.54 -0.56 -18.16
C ARG A 106 8.15 -0.79 -17.58
N SER A 107 7.47 -1.86 -17.98
CA SER A 107 6.14 -2.23 -17.46
C SER A 107 6.19 -2.71 -16.01
N ASP A 108 7.21 -3.50 -15.63
CA ASP A 108 7.43 -3.96 -14.25
C ASP A 108 7.69 -2.76 -13.32
N LYS A 109 8.49 -1.79 -13.76
CA LYS A 109 8.72 -0.55 -13.03
C LYS A 109 7.44 0.26 -12.81
N LEU A 110 6.66 0.48 -13.88
CA LEU A 110 5.40 1.23 -13.78
C LEU A 110 4.41 0.55 -12.83
N LEU A 111 4.30 -0.79 -12.89
CA LEU A 111 3.44 -1.54 -11.97
C LEU A 111 3.92 -1.40 -10.52
N SER A 112 5.23 -1.49 -10.28
CA SER A 112 5.80 -1.30 -8.95
C SER A 112 5.52 0.10 -8.39
N ASP A 113 5.62 1.15 -9.22
CA ASP A 113 5.33 2.52 -8.81
C ASP A 113 3.85 2.70 -8.42
N VAL A 114 2.95 2.07 -9.19
CA VAL A 114 1.50 2.04 -8.92
C VAL A 114 1.19 1.29 -7.63
N GLU A 115 1.73 0.08 -7.44
CA GLU A 115 1.50 -0.72 -6.23
C GLU A 115 2.09 -0.05 -4.98
N TYR A 116 3.29 0.50 -5.08
CA TYR A 116 3.91 1.25 -3.98
C TYR A 116 3.05 2.45 -3.56
N THR A 117 2.52 3.20 -4.52
CA THR A 117 1.66 4.35 -4.24
C THR A 117 0.34 3.93 -3.63
N HIS A 118 -0.28 2.87 -4.13
CA HIS A 118 -1.50 2.28 -3.56
C HIS A 118 -1.30 1.92 -2.08
N ASP A 119 -0.22 1.20 -1.77
CA ASP A 119 0.08 0.74 -0.42
C ASP A 119 0.46 1.89 0.52
N SER A 120 1.19 2.89 0.02
CA SER A 120 1.52 4.11 0.75
C SER A 120 0.25 4.88 1.14
N VAL A 121 -0.63 5.14 0.16
CA VAL A 121 -1.89 5.86 0.38
C VAL A 121 -2.79 5.11 1.35
N ARG A 122 -2.89 3.78 1.21
CA ARG A 122 -3.65 2.94 2.14
C ARG A 122 -3.08 3.02 3.56
N SER A 123 -1.75 2.96 3.71
CA SER A 123 -1.08 3.11 5.00
C SER A 123 -1.33 4.48 5.64
N ILE A 124 -1.37 5.55 4.84
CA ILE A 124 -1.69 6.91 5.30
C ILE A 124 -3.14 6.97 5.78
N LEU A 125 -4.09 6.43 5.01
CA LEU A 125 -5.51 6.43 5.36
C LEU A 125 -5.79 5.63 6.65
N ASP A 126 -5.15 4.47 6.81
CA ASP A 126 -5.21 3.68 8.03
C ASP A 126 -4.66 4.44 9.24
N SER A 127 -3.60 5.25 9.03
CA SER A 127 -3.05 6.13 10.06
C SER A 127 -4.02 7.24 10.46
N HIS A 128 -4.71 7.87 9.50
CA HIS A 128 -5.75 8.86 9.78
C HIS A 128 -6.93 8.25 10.54
N ARG A 129 -7.41 7.07 10.12
CA ARG A 129 -8.47 6.35 10.83
C ARG A 129 -8.06 6.02 12.27
N ASN A 130 -6.83 5.57 12.47
CA ASN A 130 -6.30 5.29 13.80
C ASN A 130 -6.17 6.56 14.66
N ALA A 131 -5.80 7.70 14.07
CA ALA A 131 -5.76 8.99 14.77
C ALA A 131 -7.15 9.45 15.21
N ILE A 132 -8.17 9.31 14.34
CA ILE A 132 -9.56 9.67 14.65
C ILE A 132 -10.10 8.78 15.77
N MET A 133 -9.95 7.46 15.67
CA MET A 133 -10.38 6.53 16.72
C MET A 133 -9.69 6.84 18.05
N MET A 134 -8.40 7.17 18.00
CA MET A 134 -7.66 7.57 19.19
C MET A 134 -8.22 8.85 19.81
N LEU A 135 -8.58 9.85 19.00
CA LEU A 135 -9.17 11.10 19.48
C LEU A 135 -10.56 10.85 20.11
N GLU A 136 -11.40 10.05 19.46
CA GLU A 136 -12.72 9.65 19.97
C GLU A 136 -12.61 9.04 21.37
N VAL A 137 -11.66 8.12 21.56
CA VAL A 137 -11.43 7.47 22.85
C VAL A 137 -11.00 8.47 23.95
N HIS A 138 -10.25 9.52 23.62
CA HIS A 138 -9.95 10.58 24.61
C HIS A 138 -11.21 11.35 25.00
N PHE A 139 -12.08 11.68 24.04
CA PHE A 139 -13.37 12.31 24.33
C PHE A 139 -14.28 11.41 25.16
N SER A 140 -14.34 10.11 24.88
CA SER A 140 -15.12 9.16 25.68
C SER A 140 -14.65 9.12 27.14
N VAL A 141 -13.33 9.13 27.39
CA VAL A 141 -12.79 9.22 28.76
C VAL A 141 -13.15 10.55 29.43
N ALA A 142 -13.07 11.66 28.70
CA ALA A 142 -13.47 12.97 29.22
C ALA A 142 -14.97 13.00 29.57
N MET A 143 -15.84 12.49 28.69
CA MET A 143 -17.28 12.40 28.92
C MET A 143 -17.62 11.50 30.12
N LEU A 144 -16.97 10.35 30.26
CA LEU A 144 -17.15 9.48 31.43
C LEU A 144 -16.77 10.18 32.74
N SER A 145 -15.68 10.95 32.71
CA SER A 145 -15.22 11.73 33.86
C SER A 145 -16.25 12.79 34.25
N ILE A 146 -16.76 13.55 33.27
CA ILE A 146 -17.80 14.57 33.49
C ILE A 146 -19.11 13.91 33.97
N ALA A 147 -19.54 12.81 33.34
CA ALA A 147 -20.75 12.08 33.70
C ALA A 147 -20.72 11.61 35.16
N THR A 148 -19.55 11.20 35.67
CA THR A 148 -19.38 10.85 37.08
C THR A 148 -19.65 12.06 37.99
N GLY A 149 -19.15 13.24 37.62
CA GLY A 149 -19.41 14.49 38.34
C GLY A 149 -20.88 14.93 38.28
N THR A 150 -21.48 14.88 37.08
CA THR A 150 -22.90 15.18 36.87
C THR A 150 -23.81 14.22 37.63
N TYR A 151 -23.45 12.95 37.72
CA TYR A 151 -24.19 11.95 38.50
C TYR A 151 -24.20 12.31 39.99
N VAL A 152 -23.03 12.64 40.56
CA VAL A 152 -22.95 13.08 41.97
C VAL A 152 -23.74 14.37 42.17
N ALA A 153 -23.59 15.37 41.30
CA ALA A 153 -24.35 16.62 41.37
C ALA A 153 -25.86 16.39 41.26
N GLY A 154 -26.30 15.46 40.41
CA GLY A 154 -27.70 15.08 40.23
C GLY A 154 -28.30 14.46 41.49
N LEU A 155 -27.59 13.53 42.15
CA LEU A 155 -28.05 12.91 43.41
C LEU A 155 -28.28 13.95 44.52
N TYR A 156 -27.40 14.96 44.62
CA TYR A 156 -27.53 16.03 45.62
C TYR A 156 -28.49 17.15 45.20
N GLY A 157 -28.73 17.32 43.90
CA GLY A 157 -29.75 18.24 43.38
C GLY A 157 -31.18 17.69 43.50
N MET A 158 -31.34 16.39 43.79
CA MET A 158 -32.62 15.79 44.12
C MET A 158 -33.00 16.15 45.56
N ASN A 159 -34.25 16.59 45.77
CA ASN A 159 -34.81 17.02 47.07
C ASN A 159 -34.98 15.84 48.05
N LEU A 160 -33.86 15.24 48.45
CA LEU A 160 -33.73 14.19 49.45
C LEU A 160 -33.17 14.81 50.71
N ILE A 161 -33.75 14.49 51.88
CA ILE A 161 -33.23 14.94 53.18
C ILE A 161 -31.88 14.27 53.40
N ASN A 162 -30.81 14.99 53.05
CA ASN A 162 -29.44 14.61 53.31
C ASN A 162 -29.02 15.35 54.58
N GLY A 163 -28.78 14.63 55.68
CA GLY A 163 -28.28 15.19 56.95
C GLY A 163 -26.88 15.85 56.88
N LEU A 164 -26.40 16.15 55.68
CA LEU A 164 -25.18 16.90 55.35
C LEU A 164 -25.47 18.40 55.13
N GLU A 165 -26.74 18.80 55.06
CA GLU A 165 -27.17 20.20 54.83
C GLU A 165 -26.99 21.09 56.08
N GLU A 166 -27.06 20.51 57.28
CA GLU A 166 -26.87 21.21 58.57
C GLU A 166 -25.38 21.44 58.91
N ALA A 167 -24.44 20.86 58.15
CA ALA A 167 -23.01 20.99 58.41
C ALA A 167 -22.41 22.23 57.71
N GLU A 168 -21.73 23.10 58.48
CA GLU A 168 -21.09 24.35 58.01
C GLU A 168 -20.11 24.15 56.83
N HIS A 169 -19.57 22.94 56.65
CA HIS A 169 -18.62 22.59 55.59
C HIS A 169 -19.11 21.51 54.61
N GLY A 170 -20.38 21.07 54.70
CA GLY A 170 -20.91 19.96 53.91
C GLY A 170 -20.81 20.17 52.39
N PHE A 171 -21.17 21.36 51.92
CA PHE A 171 -21.10 21.72 50.50
C PHE A 171 -19.66 21.72 49.94
N SER A 172 -18.70 22.25 50.71
CA SER A 172 -17.29 22.30 50.32
C SER A 172 -16.68 20.90 50.23
N PHE A 173 -17.05 20.02 51.15
CA PHE A 173 -16.61 18.62 51.16
C PHE A 173 -17.12 17.86 49.92
N ILE A 174 -18.40 17.97 49.59
CA ILE A 174 -18.98 17.26 48.44
C ILE A 174 -18.41 17.78 47.12
N THR A 175 -18.29 19.10 46.98
CA THR A 175 -17.72 19.71 45.78
C THR A 175 -16.27 19.29 45.58
N SER A 176 -15.46 19.27 46.64
CA SER A 176 -14.06 18.81 46.57
C SER A 176 -13.96 17.31 46.27
N CYS A 177 -14.74 16.45 46.94
CA CYS A 177 -14.77 15.02 46.64
C CYS A 177 -15.22 14.71 45.21
N SER A 178 -16.25 15.41 44.71
CA SER A 178 -16.73 15.26 43.32
C SER A 178 -15.65 15.69 42.32
N THR A 179 -14.99 16.83 42.55
CA THR A 179 -13.89 17.31 41.70
C THR A 179 -12.73 16.33 41.68
N VAL A 180 -12.37 15.75 42.84
CA VAL A 180 -11.34 14.70 42.93
C VAL A 180 -11.78 13.42 42.22
N GLY A 181 -13.05 13.05 42.31
CA GLY A 181 -13.61 11.88 41.62
C GLY A 181 -13.55 12.00 40.09
N ILE A 182 -13.93 13.16 39.55
CA ILE A 182 -13.84 13.46 38.11
C ILE A 182 -12.39 13.32 37.63
N LEU A 183 -11.44 13.92 38.36
CA LEU A 183 -10.02 13.83 38.04
C LEU A 183 -9.49 12.40 38.17
N GLY A 184 -9.90 11.66 39.20
CA GLY A 184 -9.51 10.27 39.42
C GLY A 184 -9.94 9.34 38.29
N VAL A 185 -11.21 9.43 37.85
CA VAL A 185 -11.74 8.67 36.72
C VAL A 185 -11.01 9.03 35.42
N GLY A 186 -10.79 10.33 35.18
CA GLY A 186 -10.07 10.80 33.99
C GLY A 186 -8.62 10.30 33.94
N LEU A 187 -7.88 10.43 35.05
CA LEU A 187 -6.51 9.95 35.16
C LEU A 187 -6.43 8.42 35.00
N TRP A 188 -7.32 7.67 35.65
CA TRP A 188 -7.39 6.21 35.50
C TRP A 188 -7.66 5.80 34.05
N GLY A 189 -8.61 6.47 33.39
CA GLY A 189 -8.93 6.26 31.97
C GLY A 189 -7.72 6.49 31.06
N LEU A 190 -7.03 7.63 31.24
CA LEU A 190 -5.83 7.96 30.45
C LEU A 190 -4.66 6.98 30.72
N LEU A 191 -4.45 6.57 31.96
CA LEU A 191 -3.41 5.59 32.32
C LEU A 191 -3.67 4.22 31.69
N LYS A 192 -4.93 3.78 31.68
CA LYS A 192 -5.34 2.52 31.04
C LYS A 192 -5.11 2.57 29.52
N LEU A 193 -5.42 3.70 28.88
CA LEU A 193 -5.14 3.92 27.46
C LEU A 193 -3.64 3.87 27.13
N ARG A 194 -2.81 4.49 27.98
CA ARG A 194 -1.34 4.44 27.83
C ARG A 194 -0.82 3.01 27.93
N ARG A 195 -1.36 2.17 28.82
CA ARG A 195 -0.99 0.74 28.91
C ARG A 195 -1.40 -0.03 27.67
N ILE A 196 -2.61 0.15 27.16
CA ILE A 196 -3.11 -0.56 25.97
C ILE A 196 -2.30 -0.17 24.72
N LYS A 197 -2.08 1.13 24.50
CA LYS A 197 -1.23 1.60 23.38
C LYS A 197 0.18 1.04 23.45
N ARG A 198 0.75 0.93 24.64
CA ARG A 198 2.08 0.34 24.82
C ARG A 198 2.10 -1.13 24.35
N ILE A 199 1.06 -1.91 24.60
CA ILE A 199 0.98 -3.30 24.15
C ILE A 199 0.78 -3.38 22.63
N TYR A 200 -0.05 -2.49 22.06
CA TYR A 200 -0.36 -2.49 20.63
C TYR A 200 0.70 -1.84 19.73
N ASN A 201 1.58 -0.98 20.25
CA ASN A 201 2.73 -0.44 19.51
C ASN A 201 3.91 -1.42 19.41
N PHE A 202 3.87 -2.55 20.11
CA PHE A 202 4.93 -3.56 20.12
C PHE A 202 4.97 -4.56 18.93
N PRO A 203 3.95 -4.73 18.06
CA PRO A 203 4.07 -5.58 16.86
C PRO A 203 4.70 -4.86 15.65
N GLY A 204 4.45 -3.56 15.43
CA GLY A 204 4.81 -2.85 14.20
C GLY A 204 6.29 -2.52 14.03
N MET A 205 7.04 -2.35 15.12
CA MET A 205 8.49 -2.10 15.04
C MET A 205 9.33 -3.34 14.76
N ARG A 206 8.77 -4.56 14.90
CA ARG A 206 9.49 -5.80 14.58
C ARG A 206 9.68 -5.97 13.07
N HIS A 207 8.63 -5.78 12.26
CA HIS A 207 8.73 -6.01 10.81
C HIS A 207 9.59 -4.98 10.07
N ARG A 208 9.67 -3.73 10.55
CA ARG A 208 10.60 -2.74 9.98
C ARG A 208 12.06 -3.06 10.32
N ARG A 209 12.34 -3.57 11.52
CA ARG A 209 13.70 -4.02 11.91
C ARG A 209 14.09 -5.33 11.19
N GLU A 210 13.14 -6.23 10.97
CA GLU A 210 13.40 -7.49 10.24
C GLU A 210 13.65 -7.27 8.75
N ARG A 211 12.93 -6.35 8.09
CA ARG A 211 13.21 -5.99 6.69
C ARG A 211 14.57 -5.33 6.51
N VAL A 212 14.92 -4.37 7.37
CA VAL A 212 16.25 -3.71 7.33
C VAL A 212 17.38 -4.70 7.62
N LYS A 213 17.17 -5.68 8.50
CA LYS A 213 18.14 -6.75 8.74
C LYS A 213 18.28 -7.73 7.58
N ARG A 214 17.19 -8.00 6.84
CA ARG A 214 17.23 -8.89 5.67
C ARG A 214 17.94 -8.24 4.49
N THR A 215 17.65 -6.97 4.19
CA THR A 215 18.36 -6.22 3.12
C THR A 215 19.84 -6.06 3.45
N ALA A 216 20.17 -5.71 4.70
CA ALA A 216 21.57 -5.61 5.13
C ALA A 216 22.31 -6.97 5.18
N ALA A 217 21.59 -8.09 5.20
CA ALA A 217 22.19 -9.42 5.15
C ALA A 217 22.41 -9.92 3.71
N THR A 218 21.57 -9.50 2.75
CA THR A 218 21.83 -9.74 1.32
C THR A 218 23.00 -8.91 0.81
N ASP A 219 23.12 -7.65 1.23
CA ASP A 219 24.20 -6.75 0.80
C ASP A 219 25.57 -7.09 1.43
N ALA A 220 25.62 -8.01 2.41
CA ALA A 220 26.84 -8.46 3.08
C ALA A 220 27.35 -9.82 2.56
N VAL A 221 26.63 -10.42 1.60
CA VAL A 221 26.96 -11.74 1.01
C VAL A 221 27.38 -11.61 -0.48
N GLU A 222 27.17 -10.45 -1.11
CA GLU A 222 27.87 -10.02 -2.34
C GLU A 222 29.19 -9.30 -2.01
#